data_AF-A0A077P058-F1
#
_entry.id   AF-A0A077P058-F1
#
_cell.length_a   1.000
_cell.length_b   1.000
_cell.length_c   1.000
_cell.angle_alpha   90.00
_cell.angle_beta   90.00
_cell.angle_gamma   90.00
#
_symmetry.space_group_name_H-M   'P 1'
#
loop_
_entity.id
_entity.type
_entity.pdbx_description
1 polymer ?
#
loop_
_entity_poly.entity_id
_entity_poly.type
_entity_poly.pdbx_seq_one_letter_code
_entity_poly.pdbx_strand_id
1 'polypeptide(L)'
;MIAAVPFLGNSSSENDYRDALAMVDYFIENDDESPLIDILAAKITEYENNHERFAEFNKAVEDMPTGVAALRVLMDQHGLSYSDLQEEIGSKSLISRPCT
;
A
#
# COMPACT_ATOMS: atom_id res chain seq x y z
N MET A 1 8.81 -24.71 -17.06
CA MET A 1 8.53 -25.51 -15.85
C MET A 1 8.34 -24.54 -14.70
N ILE A 2 7.10 -24.15 -14.41
CA ILE A 2 6.74 -23.41 -13.19
C ILE A 2 5.78 -24.34 -12.45
N ALA A 3 6.34 -25.34 -11.78
CA ALA A 3 5.60 -26.31 -10.98
C ALA A 3 6.13 -26.34 -9.53
N ALA A 4 6.96 -25.35 -9.15
CA ALA A 4 7.53 -25.28 -7.82
C ALA A 4 6.60 -24.61 -6.80
N VAL A 5 5.52 -23.96 -7.25
CA VAL A 5 4.59 -23.23 -6.38
C VAL A 5 3.18 -23.31 -6.99
N PRO A 6 2.26 -24.14 -6.43
CA PRO A 6 0.94 -24.39 -7.01
C PRO A 6 0.09 -23.11 -7.19
N PHE A 7 0.27 -22.13 -6.31
CA PHE A 7 -0.48 -20.88 -6.29
C PHE A 7 0.08 -19.79 -7.25
N LEU A 8 1.20 -20.06 -7.94
CA LEU A 8 1.68 -19.20 -9.03
C LEU A 8 0.91 -19.38 -10.35
N GLY A 9 -0.09 -20.28 -10.39
CA GLY A 9 -1.03 -20.44 -11.50
C GLY A 9 -2.02 -19.29 -11.68
N ASN A 10 -2.79 -19.31 -12.77
CA ASN A 10 -3.69 -18.22 -13.19
C ASN A 10 -5.01 -18.12 -12.38
N SER A 11 -5.10 -18.80 -11.24
CA SER A 11 -6.24 -18.73 -10.32
C SER A 11 -5.86 -17.85 -9.14
N SER A 12 -6.58 -16.75 -8.95
CA SER A 12 -6.37 -15.82 -7.85
C SER A 12 -7.43 -16.06 -6.79
N SER A 13 -7.35 -17.19 -6.08
CA SER A 13 -8.25 -17.46 -4.95
C SER A 13 -7.77 -16.74 -3.68
N GLU A 14 -8.69 -16.47 -2.75
CA GLU A 14 -8.34 -15.90 -1.43
C GLU A 14 -7.33 -16.79 -0.67
N ASN A 15 -7.34 -18.10 -0.91
CA ASN A 15 -6.36 -19.02 -0.33
C ASN A 15 -4.97 -18.81 -0.94
N ASP A 16 -4.88 -18.64 -2.26
CA ASP A 16 -3.60 -18.35 -2.95
C ASP A 16 -3.01 -17.02 -2.48
N TYR A 17 -3.87 -16.02 -2.22
CA TYR A 17 -3.46 -14.73 -1.65
C TYR A 17 -2.89 -14.89 -0.23
N ARG A 18 -3.55 -15.68 0.64
CA ARG A 18 -3.06 -15.95 2.00
C ARG A 18 -1.77 -16.74 2.03
N ASP A 19 -1.64 -17.74 1.16
CA ASP A 19 -0.43 -18.54 1.05
C ASP A 19 0.74 -17.69 0.53
N ALA A 20 0.48 -16.78 -0.42
CA ALA A 20 1.49 -15.83 -0.88
C ALA A 20 1.96 -14.89 0.24
N LEU A 21 1.04 -14.35 1.06
CA LEU A 21 1.39 -13.52 2.21
C LEU A 21 2.26 -14.27 3.22
N ALA A 22 1.85 -15.49 3.62
CA ALA A 22 2.60 -16.31 4.56
C ALA A 22 4.01 -16.66 4.05
N MET A 23 4.14 -16.82 2.73
CA MET A 23 5.42 -17.15 2.12
C MET A 23 6.34 -15.92 2.02
N VAL A 24 5.80 -14.73 1.78
CA VAL A 24 6.56 -13.48 1.87
C VAL A 24 7.04 -13.25 3.30
N ASP A 25 6.17 -13.44 4.31
CA ASP A 25 6.56 -13.33 5.73
C ASP A 25 7.72 -14.28 6.06
N TYR A 26 7.62 -15.53 5.62
CA TYR A 26 8.70 -16.51 5.81
C TYR A 26 10.00 -16.06 5.14
N PHE A 27 9.94 -15.52 3.92
CA PHE A 27 11.14 -15.05 3.22
C PHE A 27 11.78 -13.86 3.92
N ILE A 28 11.00 -12.89 4.39
CA ILE A 28 11.54 -11.74 5.14
C ILE A 28 12.32 -12.20 6.39
N GLU A 29 11.88 -13.27 7.05
CA GLU A 29 12.53 -13.80 8.25
C GLU A 29 13.75 -14.70 7.97
N ASN A 30 13.78 -15.39 6.83
CA ASN A 30 14.72 -16.48 6.60
C ASN A 30 15.64 -16.30 5.37
N ASP A 31 15.21 -15.58 4.34
CA ASP A 31 15.92 -15.37 3.07
C ASP A 31 15.31 -14.17 2.31
N ASP A 32 15.68 -12.96 2.72
CA ASP A 32 15.13 -11.69 2.23
C ASP A 32 15.69 -11.26 0.86
N GLU A 33 16.70 -11.96 0.35
CA GLU A 33 17.26 -11.75 -1.01
C GLU A 33 16.67 -12.73 -2.05
N SER A 34 15.69 -13.54 -1.65
CA SER A 34 15.07 -14.51 -2.54
C SER A 34 14.34 -13.82 -3.72
N PRO A 35 14.67 -14.15 -4.98
CA PRO A 35 14.01 -13.57 -6.16
C PRO A 35 12.52 -13.96 -6.28
N LEU A 36 12.05 -14.87 -5.42
CA LEU A 36 10.65 -15.24 -5.33
C LEU A 36 9.83 -14.15 -4.64
N ILE A 37 10.43 -13.31 -3.79
CA ILE A 37 9.73 -12.21 -3.10
C ILE A 37 9.12 -11.26 -4.13
N ASP A 38 9.87 -10.87 -5.15
CA ASP A 38 9.39 -9.97 -6.22
C ASP A 38 8.19 -10.57 -6.97
N ILE A 39 8.24 -11.88 -7.25
CA ILE A 39 7.18 -12.61 -7.95
C ILE A 39 5.92 -12.69 -7.08
N LEU A 40 6.08 -12.95 -5.78
CA LEU A 40 4.99 -13.01 -4.82
C LEU A 40 4.36 -11.63 -4.61
N ALA A 41 5.18 -10.59 -4.46
CA ALA A 41 4.74 -9.21 -4.31
C ALA A 41 3.91 -8.75 -5.52
N ALA A 42 4.35 -9.07 -6.74
CA ALA A 42 3.60 -8.77 -7.96
C ALA A 42 2.22 -9.44 -7.98
N LYS A 43 2.15 -10.71 -7.54
CA LYS A 43 0.89 -11.45 -7.44
C LYS A 43 -0.07 -10.91 -6.38
N ILE A 44 0.44 -10.58 -5.21
CA ILE A 44 -0.32 -9.96 -4.12
C ILE A 44 -0.91 -8.64 -4.61
N THR A 45 -0.08 -7.81 -5.25
CA THR A 45 -0.50 -6.52 -5.84
C THR A 45 -1.61 -6.71 -6.89
N GLU A 46 -1.48 -7.70 -7.77
CA GLU A 46 -2.51 -8.01 -8.77
C GLU A 46 -3.84 -8.40 -8.12
N TYR A 47 -3.81 -9.19 -7.04
CA TYR A 47 -5.01 -9.57 -6.32
C TYR A 47 -5.66 -8.36 -5.61
N GLU A 48 -4.86 -7.55 -4.90
CA GLU A 48 -5.34 -6.38 -4.16
C GLU A 48 -5.91 -5.29 -5.09
N ASN A 49 -5.36 -5.13 -6.30
CA ASN A 49 -5.88 -4.16 -7.25
C ASN A 49 -7.21 -4.57 -7.89
N ASN A 50 -7.46 -5.88 -8.04
CA ASN A 50 -8.62 -6.38 -8.79
C ASN A 50 -9.77 -6.91 -7.91
N HIS A 51 -9.51 -7.22 -6.64
CA HIS A 51 -10.50 -7.85 -5.78
C HIS A 51 -11.42 -6.82 -5.11
N GLU A 52 -12.74 -7.06 -5.16
CA GLU A 52 -13.78 -6.13 -4.69
C GLU A 52 -13.60 -5.68 -3.23
N ARG A 53 -13.06 -6.57 -2.38
CA ARG A 53 -12.72 -6.29 -0.97
C ARG A 53 -11.83 -5.05 -0.80
N PHE A 54 -10.93 -4.80 -1.73
CA PHE A 54 -9.97 -3.70 -1.66
C PHE A 54 -10.39 -2.48 -2.48
N ALA A 55 -11.48 -2.58 -3.26
CA ALA A 55 -11.90 -1.49 -4.16
C ALA A 55 -12.18 -0.17 -3.41
N GLU A 56 -12.85 -0.23 -2.25
CA GLU A 56 -13.09 0.97 -1.43
C GLU A 56 -11.80 1.57 -0.87
N PHE A 57 -10.86 0.71 -0.45
CA PHE A 57 -9.56 1.13 0.05
C PHE A 57 -8.70 1.75 -1.06
N ASN A 58 -8.60 1.08 -2.21
CA ASN A 58 -7.83 1.56 -3.37
C ASN A 58 -8.34 2.91 -3.84
N LYS A 59 -9.67 3.08 -3.90
CA LYS A 59 -10.29 4.37 -4.22
C LYS A 59 -9.92 5.46 -3.20
N ALA A 60 -9.95 5.14 -1.91
CA ALA A 60 -9.55 6.09 -0.87
C ALA A 60 -8.05 6.46 -0.94
N VAL A 61 -7.18 5.55 -1.39
CA VAL A 61 -5.76 5.80 -1.64
C VAL A 61 -5.56 6.69 -2.86
N GLU A 62 -6.26 6.43 -3.98
CA GLU A 62 -6.21 7.24 -5.19
C GLU A 62 -6.74 8.67 -4.97
N ASP A 63 -7.82 8.82 -4.20
CA ASP A 63 -8.45 10.10 -3.88
C ASP A 63 -7.62 10.93 -2.86
N MET A 64 -6.58 10.34 -2.26
CA MET A 64 -5.76 11.02 -1.26
C MET A 64 -4.71 11.93 -1.91
N PRO A 65 -4.71 13.25 -1.63
CA PRO A 65 -3.65 14.14 -2.13
C PRO A 65 -2.31 13.72 -1.52
N THR A 66 -1.31 13.43 -2.36
CA THR A 66 -0.01 12.85 -1.96
C THR A 66 0.73 13.71 -0.92
N GLY A 67 0.56 15.03 -0.98
CA GLY A 67 1.12 15.96 0.02
C GLY A 67 0.42 15.91 1.39
N VAL A 68 -0.86 15.55 1.44
CA VAL A 68 -1.65 15.46 2.69
C VAL A 68 -1.38 14.13 3.40
N ALA A 69 -1.10 13.05 2.67
CA ALA A 69 -0.76 11.75 3.23
C ALA A 69 0.56 11.80 4.04
N ALA A 70 1.63 12.32 3.43
CA ALA A 70 2.92 12.48 4.09
C ALA A 70 2.82 13.43 5.31
N LEU A 71 2.10 14.54 5.17
CA LEU A 71 1.88 15.49 6.26
C LEU A 71 1.11 14.85 7.42
N ARG A 72 0.07 14.06 7.13
CA ARG A 72 -0.73 13.37 8.14
C ARG A 72 0.08 12.31 8.90
N VAL A 73 0.97 11.58 8.21
CA VAL A 73 1.89 10.62 8.85
C VAL A 73 2.88 11.36 9.76
N LEU A 74 3.46 12.48 9.31
CA LEU A 74 4.35 13.29 10.14
C LEU A 74 3.62 13.88 11.36
N MET A 75 2.37 14.31 11.19
CA MET A 75 1.54 14.80 12.30
C MET A 75 1.26 13.70 13.33
N ASP A 76 0.91 12.50 12.88
CA ASP A 76 0.57 11.37 13.75
C ASP A 76 1.81 10.82 14.47
N GLN A 77 2.95 10.72 13.78
CA GLN A 77 4.21 10.23 14.36
C GLN A 77 4.84 11.20 15.37
N HIS A 78 4.69 12.52 15.17
CA HIS A 78 5.30 13.54 16.03
C HIS A 78 4.31 14.22 16.99
N GLY A 79 3.04 13.80 16.99
CA GLY A 79 2.00 14.43 17.81
C GLY A 79 1.75 15.90 17.46
N LEU A 80 2.01 16.29 16.21
CA LEU A 80 1.88 17.67 15.76
C LEU A 80 0.42 17.99 15.47
N SER A 81 -0.07 19.06 16.08
CA SER A 81 -1.38 19.63 15.78
C SER A 81 -1.31 20.53 14.56
N TYR A 82 -2.47 20.83 13.95
CA TYR A 82 -2.55 21.76 12.81
C TYR A 82 -1.96 23.16 13.12
N SER A 83 -1.96 23.56 14.40
CA SER A 83 -1.31 24.80 14.87
C SER A 83 0.21 24.76 14.81
N ASP A 84 0.82 23.58 14.99
CA ASP A 84 2.29 23.44 15.04
C ASP A 84 2.92 23.50 13.64
N LEU A 85 2.13 23.21 12.60
CA LEU A 85 2.58 23.28 11.21
C LEU A 85 2.18 24.59 10.52
N GLN A 86 1.43 25.47 11.20
CA GLN A 86 0.87 26.70 10.62
C GLN A 86 1.94 27.65 10.03
N GLU A 87 3.16 27.64 10.59
CA GLU A 87 4.28 28.45 10.10
C GLU A 87 4.94 27.88 8.82
N GLU A 88 4.90 26.56 8.60
CA GLU A 88 5.55 25.87 7.47
C GLU A 88 4.60 25.61 6.27
N ILE A 89 3.30 25.38 6.50
CA ILE A 89 2.30 25.18 5.42
C ILE A 89 1.60 26.48 4.98
N GLY A 90 1.83 27.57 5.72
CA GLY A 90 1.18 28.86 5.50
C GLY A 90 -0.30 28.87 5.94
N SER A 91 -0.80 30.07 6.20
CA SER A 91 -2.18 30.30 6.63
C SER A 91 -3.20 29.73 5.63
N LYS A 92 -4.33 29.19 6.15
CA LYS A 92 -5.56 28.63 5.52
C LYS A 92 -5.94 29.01 4.07
N SER A 93 -5.42 30.07 3.49
CA SER A 93 -5.71 30.59 2.15
C SER A 93 -5.12 29.79 0.98
N LEU A 94 -4.18 28.86 1.19
CA LEU A 94 -3.59 28.05 0.11
C LEU A 94 -4.26 26.68 -0.09
N ILE A 95 -5.10 26.24 0.84
CA ILE A 95 -5.74 24.91 0.80
C ILE A 95 -7.12 24.98 0.08
N SER A 96 -7.62 26.18 -0.26
CA SER A 96 -8.95 26.38 -0.87
C SER A 96 -8.91 26.85 -2.34
N ARG A 97 -8.01 26.30 -3.16
CA ARG A 97 -8.14 26.42 -4.62
C ARG A 97 -8.32 25.03 -5.22
N PRO A 98 -9.54 24.63 -5.63
CA PRO A 98 -9.65 23.56 -6.60
C PRO A 98 -8.99 24.05 -7.88
N CYS A 99 -7.99 23.31 -8.36
CA CYS A 99 -7.44 23.53 -9.69
C CYS A 99 -8.54 23.28 -10.72
N THR A 100 -9.03 24.34 -11.35
CA THR A 100 -9.64 24.30 -12.70
C THR A 100 -8.59 23.97 -13.74
#